data_AF-A0AA43EXE4-F1
#
_entry.id   AF-A0AA43EXE4-F1
#
_cell.length_a   1.000
_cell.length_b   1.000
_cell.length_c   1.000
_cell.angle_alpha   90.00
_cell.angle_beta   90.00
_cell.angle_gamma   90.00
#
_symmetry.space_group_name_H-M   'P 1'
#
loop_
_entity.id
_entity.type
_entity.pdbx_description
1 polymer ?
#
loop_
_entity_poly.entity_id
_entity_poly.type
_entity_poly.pdbx_seq_one_letter_code
_entity_poly.pdbx_strand_id
1 'polypeptide(L)' 'MAAVVATLVYLPVFIALALIFRALGISLEAWLTLDAALHPALGLLAWWLFVFVGSCGYAAWEFPWGDRNFGWPVRK' A
#
# COMPACT_ATOMS: atom_id res chain seq x y z
N MET A 1 -6.82 8.10 -7.37
CA MET A 1 -7.35 7.72 -6.04
C MET A 1 -6.50 6.65 -5.36
N ALA A 2 -6.18 5.52 -6.02
CA ALA A 2 -5.36 4.44 -5.45
C ALA A 2 -3.98 4.87 -4.93
N ALA A 3 -3.29 5.81 -5.60
CA ALA A 3 -2.01 6.35 -5.14
C ALA A 3 -2.13 7.13 -3.82
N VAL A 4 -3.21 7.89 -3.64
CA VAL A 4 -3.48 8.65 -2.41
C VAL A 4 -3.79 7.69 -1.26
N VAL A 5 -4.61 6.67 -1.52
CA VAL A 5 -4.91 5.61 -0.54
C VAL A 5 -3.64 4.85 -0.18
N ALA A 6 -2.81 4.48 -1.16
CA ALA A 6 -1.53 3.81 -0.91
C ALA A 6 -0.65 4.66 0.00
N THR A 7 -0.50 5.97 -0.26
CA THR A 7 0.34 6.84 0.58
C THR A 7 -0.24 7.06 1.98
N LEU A 8 -1.57 7.17 2.12
CA LEU A 8 -2.23 7.30 3.43
C LEU A 8 -2.14 6.03 4.27
N VAL A 9 -2.20 4.86 3.65
CA VAL A 9 -2.15 3.55 4.31
C VAL A 9 -0.70 3.09 4.52
N TYR A 10 0.22 3.50 3.66
CA TYR A 10 1.62 3.12 3.71
C TYR A 10 2.25 3.43 5.08
N LEU A 11 2.10 4.66 5.55
CA LEU A 11 2.72 5.12 6.79
C LEU A 11 2.21 4.38 8.06
N PRO A 12 0.89 4.22 8.30
CA PRO A 12 0.39 3.46 9.44
C PRO A 12 0.70 1.96 9.34
N VAL A 13 0.65 1.35 8.15
CA VAL A 13 1.05 -0.05 7.95
C VAL A 13 2.53 -0.24 8.28
N PHE A 14 3.38 0.69 7.86
CA PHE A 14 4.81 0.63 8.16
C PHE A 14 5.10 0.76 9.66
N ILE A 15 4.38 1.64 10.36
CA ILE A 15 4.48 1.77 11.82
C ILE A 15 4.04 0.48 12.51
N ALA A 16 2.91 -0.11 12.10
CA ALA A 16 2.43 -1.37 12.67
C ALA A 16 3.44 -2.51 12.45
N LEU A 17 3.98 -2.64 11.23
CA LEU A 17 5.01 -3.64 10.92
C LEU A 17 6.30 -3.39 11.72
N ALA A 18 6.72 -2.14 11.86
CA ALA A 18 7.89 -1.79 12.66
C ALA A 18 7.72 -2.19 14.14
N LEU A 19 6.53 -1.99 14.71
CA LEU A 19 6.23 -2.41 16.08
C LEU A 19 6.23 -3.94 16.22
N ILE A 20 5.67 -4.66 15.25
CA ILE A 20 5.66 -6.13 15.22
C ILE A 20 7.09 -6.68 15.12
N PHE A 21 7.90 -6.18 14.19
CA PHE A 21 9.30 -6.61 14.05
C PHE A 21 10.12 -6.31 15.28
N ARG A 22 9.90 -5.14 15.91
CA ARG A 22 10.52 -4.83 17.20
C ARG A 22 10.09 -5.79 18.30
N ALA A 23 8.82 -6.19 18.35
CA ALA A 23 8.33 -7.17 19.32
C ALA A 23 8.92 -8.58 19.09
N LEU A 24 9.21 -8.94 17.84
CA LEU A 24 9.80 -10.22 17.44
C LEU A 24 11.34 -10.24 17.45
N GLY A 25 12.00 -9.10 17.76
CA GLY A 25 13.45 -8.99 17.73
C GLY A 25 14.07 -9.05 16.33
N ILE A 26 13.28 -8.81 15.27
CA ILE A 26 13.73 -8.85 13.88
C ILE A 26 14.36 -7.50 13.52
N SER A 27 15.48 -7.53 12.80
CA SER A 27 16.12 -6.32 12.27
C SER A 27 15.23 -5.64 11.24
N LEU A 28 14.69 -4.48 11.62
CA LEU A 28 13.89 -3.61 10.75
C LEU A 28 14.68 -3.19 9.51
N GLU A 29 15.98 -2.93 9.67
CA GLU A 29 16.86 -2.52 8.59
C GLU A 29 17.02 -3.63 7.55
N ALA A 30 17.23 -4.87 7.99
CA ALA A 30 17.32 -6.02 7.09
C ALA A 30 15.99 -6.24 6.33
N TRP A 31 14.85 -6.07 6.99
CA TRP A 31 13.55 -6.20 6.30
C TRP A 31 13.28 -5.06 5.31
N LEU A 32 13.61 -3.82 5.68
CA LEU A 32 13.47 -2.63 4.83
C LEU A 32 14.34 -2.70 3.58
N THR A 33 15.58 -3.15 3.74
CA THR A 33 16.60 -3.17 2.68
C THR A 33 16.60 -4.46 1.87
N LEU A 34 15.71 -5.42 2.18
CA LEU A 34 15.74 -6.78 1.63
C LEU A 34 17.12 -7.43 1.85
N ASP A 35 17.58 -7.45 3.09
CA ASP A 35 18.87 -7.97 3.54
C ASP A 35 20.07 -7.24 2.92
N ALA A 36 20.07 -5.90 3.02
CA ALA A 36 21.07 -5.01 2.43
C ALA A 36 21.17 -5.04 0.90
N ALA A 37 20.26 -5.74 0.20
CA ALA A 37 20.21 -5.76 -1.26
C ALA A 37 19.87 -4.38 -1.87
N LEU A 38 19.17 -3.54 -1.12
CA LEU A 38 18.75 -2.20 -1.53
C LEU A 38 19.13 -1.15 -0.50
N HIS A 39 19.49 0.04 -0.97
CA HIS A 39 19.64 1.22 -0.11
C HIS A 39 18.31 1.49 0.63
N PRO A 40 18.30 1.94 1.90
CA PRO A 40 17.06 2.12 2.68
C PRO A 40 15.96 2.94 1.99
N ALA A 41 16.36 3.99 1.26
CA ALA A 41 15.43 4.81 0.48
C ALA A 41 14.75 4.04 -0.68
N LEU A 42 15.49 3.16 -1.36
CA LEU A 42 14.96 2.30 -2.41
C LEU A 42 14.08 1.19 -1.83
N GLY A 43 14.45 0.67 -0.65
CA GLY A 43 13.63 -0.27 0.10
C GLY A 43 12.25 0.29 0.46
N LEU A 44 12.21 1.51 1.01
CA LEU A 44 10.94 2.23 1.26
C LEU A 44 10.11 2.39 -0.03
N LEU A 45 10.75 2.74 -1.14
CA LEU A 45 10.05 2.94 -2.42
C LEU A 45 9.51 1.61 -2.98
N ALA A 46 10.26 0.51 -2.83
CA ALA A 46 9.83 -0.84 -3.19
C ALA A 46 8.63 -1.30 -2.34
N TRP A 47 8.68 -1.07 -1.03
CA TRP A 47 7.55 -1.38 -0.15
C TRP A 47 6.32 -0.52 -0.45
N TRP A 48 6.51 0.75 -0.80
CA TRP A 48 5.41 1.61 -1.24
C TRP A 48 4.76 1.08 -2.52
N LEU A 49 5.58 0.67 -3.50
CA LEU A 49 5.09 0.05 -4.73
C LEU A 49 4.30 -1.24 -4.44
N PHE A 50 4.75 -2.05 -3.49
CA PHE A 50 4.04 -3.27 -3.10
C PHE A 50 2.64 -2.95 -2.54
N VAL A 51 2.54 -1.97 -1.64
CA VAL A 51 1.25 -1.51 -1.09
C VAL A 51 0.38 -0.89 -2.19
N PHE A 52 0.97 -0.17 -3.14
CA PHE A 52 0.26 0.41 -4.27
C PHE A 52 -0.34 -0.64 -5.21
N VAL A 53 0.40 -1.73 -5.50
CA VAL A 53 -0.15 -2.85 -6.28
C VAL A 53 -1.32 -3.49 -5.53
N GLY A 54 -1.20 -3.67 -4.22
CA GLY A 54 -2.29 -4.17 -3.38
C GLY A 54 -3.54 -3.26 -3.42
N SER A 55 -3.35 -1.94 -3.35
CA SER A 55 -4.47 -1.00 -3.39
C SER A 55 -5.14 -0.94 -4.76
N CYS A 56 -4.39 -1.14 -5.85
CA CYS A 56 -4.95 -1.33 -7.19
C CYS A 56 -5.81 -2.61 -7.28
N GLY A 57 -5.34 -3.72 -6.69
CA GLY A 57 -6.10 -4.97 -6.61
C GLY A 57 -7.40 -4.81 -5.80
N TYR A 58 -7.32 -4.17 -4.63
CA TYR A 58 -8.49 -3.84 -3.81
C TYR A 58 -9.48 -2.95 -4.57
N ALA A 59 -9.00 -1.91 -5.24
CA ALA A 59 -9.86 -1.02 -6.02
C ALA A 59 -10.53 -1.76 -7.19
N ALA A 60 -9.83 -2.68 -7.85
CA ALA A 60 -10.40 -3.51 -8.91
C ALA A 60 -11.45 -4.51 -8.38
N TRP A 61 -11.29 -4.99 -7.15
CA TRP A 61 -12.22 -5.91 -6.50
C TRP A 61 -13.50 -5.20 -6.01
N GLU A 62 -13.35 -4.14 -5.22
CA GLU A 62 -14.48 -3.41 -4.61
C GLU A 62 -15.23 -2.52 -5.61
N PHE A 63 -14.51 -1.96 -6.58
CA PHE A 63 -15.09 -1.13 -7.64
C PHE A 63 -14.79 -1.79 -8.97
N PRO A 64 -15.51 -2.86 -9.36
CA PRO A 64 -15.31 -3.49 -10.66
C PRO A 64 -15.47 -2.41 -11.73
N TRP A 65 -14.44 -2.24 -12.56
CA TRP A 65 -14.26 -1.12 -13.48
C TRP A 65 -15.30 -1.11 -14.63
N GLY A 66 -16.32 -1.96 -14.54
CA GLY A 66 -17.39 -2.20 -15.50
C GLY A 66 -18.77 -1.66 -15.10
N ASP A 67 -18.98 -1.13 -13.90
CA ASP A 67 -20.30 -0.58 -13.54
C ASP A 67 -20.52 0.81 -14.16
N ARG A 68 -21.14 0.80 -15.35
CA ARG A 68 -21.65 1.97 -16.09
C ARG A 68 -22.88 2.60 -15.44
N ASN A 69 -22.88 2.78 -14.12
CA ASN A 69 -23.96 3.45 -13.41
C ASN A 69 -23.46 4.74 -12.76
N PHE A 70 -22.84 5.62 -13.55
CA PHE A 70 -22.89 7.05 -13.24
C PHE A 70 -24.32 7.53 -13.57
N GLY A 71 -25.28 7.09 -12.76
CA GLY A 71 -26.69 7.43 -12.88
C GLY A 71 -26.87 8.92 -12.61
N TRP A 72 -26.70 9.72 -13.67
CA TRP A 72 -27.18 11.10 -13.70
C TRP A 72 -28.67 11.08 -13.36
N PRO A 73 -29.17 11.93 -12.45
CA PRO A 73 -30.59 11.92 -12.12
C PRO A 73 -31.37 12.34 -13.37
N VAL A 74 -32.07 11.39 -13.99
CA VAL A 74 -33.10 11.68 -14.98
C VAL A 74 -34.24 12.32 -14.19
N ARG A 75 -34.33 13.65 -14.27
CA ARG A 75 -35.50 14.38 -13.77
C ARG A 75 -36.72 13.84 -14.53
N LYS A 76 -37.64 13.20 -13.81
CA LYS A 76 -39.01 12.97 -14.28
C LYS A 76 -39.76 14.29 -14.30
#